data_AF-A0A951GI74-F1
#
_entry.id   AF-A0A951GI74-F1
#
_cell.length_a   1.000
_cell.length_b   1.000
_cell.length_c   1.000
_cell.angle_alpha   90.00
_cell.angle_beta   90.00
_cell.angle_gamma   90.00
#
_symmetry.space_group_name_H-M   'P 1'
#
loop_
_entity.id
_entity.type
_entity.pdbx_description
1 polymer ?
#
loop_
_entity_poly.entity_id
_entity_poly.type
_entity_poly.pdbx_seq_one_letter_code
_entity_poly.pdbx_strand_id
1 'polypeptide(L)' 'MDGNLTALQFPVAAPPRPGEALLIAPGVKWLRMPLPFALDHINLWLLEDGPGWRVVDTGYSMPRTKELWE' A
#
# COMPACT_ATOMS: atom_id res chain seq x y z
N MET A 1 14.33 -5.62 31.76
CA MET A 1 12.91 -5.67 31.36
C MET A 1 12.83 -6.68 30.25
N ASP A 2 12.37 -7.86 30.60
CA ASP A 2 12.36 -9.03 29.72
C ASP A 2 11.16 -8.90 28.77
N GLY A 3 11.41 -8.31 27.60
CA GLY A 3 10.43 -8.18 26.53
C GLY A 3 10.79 -9.12 25.40
N ASN A 4 10.48 -10.40 25.55
CA ASN A 4 10.55 -11.36 24.44
C ASN A 4 9.44 -10.99 23.42
N LEU A 5 9.70 -9.94 22.64
CA LEU A 5 8.88 -9.54 21.51
C LEU A 5 9.20 -10.52 20.39
N THR A 6 8.27 -11.43 20.10
CA THR A 6 8.25 -12.20 18.86
C THR A 6 8.58 -11.26 17.70
N ALA A 7 9.71 -11.48 17.02
CA ALA A 7 10.11 -10.65 15.90
C ALA A 7 8.99 -10.61 14.86
N LEU A 8 8.64 -9.41 14.37
CA LEU A 8 7.70 -9.28 13.27
C LEU A 8 8.25 -10.01 12.05
N GLN A 9 7.43 -10.87 11.46
CA GLN A 9 7.74 -11.47 10.17
C GLN A 9 7.10 -10.62 9.07
N PHE A 10 7.92 -10.18 8.12
CA PHE A 10 7.48 -9.45 6.94
C PHE A 10 7.48 -10.42 5.75
N PRO A 11 6.35 -11.06 5.42
CA PRO A 11 6.29 -12.10 4.38
C PRO A 11 6.52 -11.55 2.97
N VAL A 12 6.39 -10.23 2.79
CA VAL A 12 6.66 -9.52 1.55
C VAL A 12 7.93 -8.70 1.73
N ALA A 13 8.97 -9.00 0.94
CA ALA A 13 10.30 -8.45 1.15
C ALA A 13 10.42 -6.95 0.84
N ALA A 14 9.63 -6.44 -0.11
CA ALA A 14 9.68 -5.05 -0.55
C ALA A 14 8.29 -4.51 -0.90
N PRO A 15 8.05 -3.20 -0.71
CA PRO A 15 6.84 -2.56 -1.18
C PRO A 15 6.73 -2.52 -2.71
N PRO A 16 5.51 -2.39 -3.26
CA PRO A 16 5.32 -2.06 -4.66
C PRO A 16 6.03 -0.75 -5.01
N ARG A 17 6.53 -0.64 -6.23
CA ARG A 17 7.04 0.64 -6.74
C ARG A 17 5.88 1.62 -6.91
N PRO A 18 6.14 2.94 -6.92
CA PRO A 18 5.09 3.91 -7.22
C PRO A 18 4.36 3.57 -8.52
N GLY A 19 3.02 3.52 -8.47
CA GLY A 19 2.16 3.19 -9.62
C GLY A 19 1.94 1.69 -9.83
N GLU A 20 2.62 0.82 -9.08
CA GLU A 20 2.42 -0.63 -9.14
C GLU A 20 1.46 -1.12 -8.04
N ALA A 21 0.74 -2.20 -8.34
CA ALA A 21 -0.11 -2.92 -7.40
C ALA A 21 0.39 -4.36 -7.22
N LEU A 22 0.78 -4.72 -5.99
CA LEU A 22 1.32 -6.04 -5.66
C LEU A 22 0.24 -6.93 -5.03
N LEU A 23 -0.02 -8.12 -5.59
CA LEU A 23 -0.92 -9.10 -4.98
C LEU A 23 -0.26 -9.70 -3.72
N ILE A 24 -0.89 -9.51 -2.56
CA ILE A 24 -0.36 -10.00 -1.26
C ILE A 24 -1.20 -11.11 -0.63
N ALA A 25 -2.45 -11.27 -1.10
CA ALA A 25 -3.36 -12.36 -0.77
C ALA A 25 -4.38 -12.51 -1.92
N PRO A 26 -5.10 -13.63 -2.03
CA PRO A 26 -6.16 -13.78 -3.03
C PRO A 26 -7.15 -12.60 -2.96
N GLY A 27 -7.35 -11.92 -4.08
CA GLY A 27 -8.25 -10.75 -4.19
C GLY A 27 -7.77 -9.47 -3.49
N VAL A 28 -6.55 -9.40 -2.95
CA VAL A 28 -6.04 -8.23 -2.21
C VAL A 28 -4.72 -7.74 -2.79
N LYS A 29 -4.73 -6.53 -3.36
CA LYS A 29 -3.53 -5.86 -3.84
C LYS A 29 -3.13 -4.69 -2.94
N TRP A 30 -1.83 -4.57 -2.71
CA TRP A 30 -1.18 -3.47 -2.03
C TRP A 30 -0.66 -2.44 -3.03
N LEU A 31 -0.97 -1.16 -2.80
CA LEU A 31 -0.32 -0.01 -3.46
C LEU A 31 0.33 0.88 -2.39
N ARG A 32 1.32 1.68 -2.79
CA ARG A 32 1.99 2.62 -1.88
C ARG A 32 2.15 3.98 -2.56
N MET A 33 1.58 5.02 -1.95
CA MET A 33 1.64 6.39 -2.45
C MET A 33 2.58 7.25 -1.59
N PRO A 34 3.30 8.20 -2.19
CA PRO A 34 4.20 9.10 -1.46
C PRO A 34 3.43 10.16 -0.67
N LEU A 35 4.04 10.63 0.42
CA LEU A 35 3.56 11.74 1.24
C LEU A 35 4.66 12.81 1.38
N PRO A 36 4.31 14.12 1.43
CA PRO A 36 5.28 15.20 1.58
C PRO A 36 5.59 15.52 3.07
N PHE A 37 5.68 14.49 3.91
CA PHE A 37 5.85 14.62 5.36
C PHE A 37 6.94 13.66 5.89
N ALA A 38 7.23 13.72 7.20
CA ALA A 38 8.16 12.79 7.84
C ALA A 38 7.72 11.32 7.73
N LEU A 39 6.41 11.07 7.84
CA LEU A 39 5.82 9.82 7.35
C LEU A 39 5.69 9.95 5.84
N ASP A 40 6.59 9.30 5.11
CA ASP A 40 6.83 9.56 3.68
C ASP A 40 5.95 8.75 2.71
N HIS A 41 5.06 7.90 3.24
CA HIS A 41 4.17 7.08 2.44
C HIS A 41 2.88 6.67 3.18
N ILE A 42 1.90 6.27 2.39
CA ILE A 42 0.69 5.58 2.84
C ILE A 42 0.45 4.34 1.97
N ASN A 43 -0.02 3.27 2.60
CA ASN A 43 -0.44 2.05 1.91
C ASN A 43 -1.92 2.17 1.54
N LEU A 44 -2.25 1.80 0.31
CA LEU A 44 -3.63 1.71 -0.19
C LEU A 44 -3.92 0.27 -0.58
N TRP A 45 -5.21 -0.05 -0.72
CA TRP A 45 -5.64 -1.42 -1.01
C TRP A 45 -6.64 -1.47 -2.15
N LEU A 46 -6.47 -2.41 -3.07
CA LEU A 46 -7.51 -2.83 -4.01
C LEU A 46 -8.03 -4.19 -3.59
N LEU A 47 -9.33 -4.26 -3.38
CA LEU A 47 -10.05 -5.48 -3.06
C LEU A 47 -10.86 -5.91 -4.29
N GLU A 48 -10.74 -7.16 -4.68
CA GLU A 48 -11.51 -7.73 -5.79
C GLU A 48 -13.02 -7.58 -5.51
N ASP A 49 -13.75 -6.96 -6.44
CA ASP A 49 -15.18 -6.66 -6.29
C ASP A 49 -15.88 -6.81 -7.65
N GLY A 50 -16.25 -8.05 -7.97
CA GLY A 50 -16.89 -8.42 -9.23
C GLY A 50 -15.99 -8.12 -10.46
N PRO A 51 -16.48 -7.38 -11.48
CA PRO A 51 -15.69 -7.05 -12.65
C PRO A 51 -14.61 -5.96 -12.39
N GLY A 52 -14.52 -5.44 -11.17
CA GLY A 52 -13.64 -4.33 -10.83
C GLY A 52 -12.97 -4.47 -9.47
N TRP A 53 -12.56 -3.33 -8.92
CA TRP A 53 -11.86 -3.24 -7.65
C TRP A 53 -12.57 -2.23 -6.74
N ARG A 54 -12.69 -2.59 -5.46
CA ARG A 54 -13.00 -1.65 -4.41
C ARG A 54 -11.71 -1.07 -3.85
N VAL A 55 -11.60 0.25 -3.87
CA VAL A 55 -10.44 0.99 -3.36
C VAL A 55 -10.63 1.30 -1.87
N VAL A 56 -9.58 1.09 -1.07
CA VAL A 56 -9.50 1.56 0.31
C VAL A 56 -8.39 2.60 0.41
N ASP A 57 -8.78 3.83 0.78
CA ASP A 57 -7.99 5.07 0.75
C ASP A 57 -7.46 5.47 -0.64
N THR A 58 -7.06 6.73 -0.80
CA THR A 58 -6.66 7.28 -2.11
C THR A 58 -5.33 8.04 -2.11
N GLY A 59 -4.74 8.26 -0.94
CA GLY A 59 -3.51 9.01 -0.78
C GLY A 59 -3.73 10.52 -0.57
N TYR A 60 -2.63 11.27 -0.45
CA TYR A 60 -2.65 12.71 -0.23
C TYR A 60 -2.84 13.47 -1.55
N SER A 61 -3.65 14.53 -1.54
CA SER A 61 -3.98 15.30 -2.75
C SER A 61 -2.80 16.16 -3.21
N MET A 62 -1.94 15.58 -4.04
CA MET A 62 -0.79 16.24 -4.67
C MET A 62 -0.61 15.74 -6.11
N PRO A 63 0.05 16.53 -6.99
CA PRO A 63 0.19 16.17 -8.42
C PRO A 63 0.73 14.76 -8.64
N ARG A 64 1.78 14.38 -7.91
CA ARG A 64 2.38 13.05 -8.02
C ARG A 64 1.44 11.92 -7.62
N THR A 65 0.58 12.08 -6.62
CA THR A 65 -0.40 11.03 -6.27
C THR A 65 -1.41 10.81 -7.38
N LYS A 66 -1.84 11.89 -8.05
CA LYS A 66 -2.77 11.80 -9.19
C LYS A 66 -2.12 11.12 -10.38
N GLU A 67 -0.88 11.48 -10.71
CA GLU A 67 -0.08 10.84 -11.77
C GLU A 67 0.07 9.33 -11.53
N LEU A 68 0.23 8.88 -10.28
CA LEU A 68 0.37 7.46 -9.97
C LEU A 68 -0.95 6.66 -10.05
N TRP A 69 -2.09 7.33 -10.22
CA TRP A 69 -3.39 6.71 -10.45
C TRP A 69 -3.75 6.60 -11.95
N GLU A 70 -3.04 7.32 -12.83
CA GLU A 70 -3.21 7.27 -14.29
C GLU A 70 -2.39 6.13 -14.92
#